data_AF-A0A9P1X923-F1
#
_entry.id   AF-A0A9P1X923-F1
#
_cell.length_a   1.000
_cell.length_b   1.000
_cell.length_c   1.000
_cell.angle_alpha   90.00
_cell.angle_beta   90.00
_cell.angle_gamma   90.00
#
_symmetry.space_group_name_H-M   'P 1'
#
loop_
_entity.id
_entity.type
_entity.pdbx_description
1 polymer ?
#
loop_
_entity_poly.entity_id
_entity_poly.type
_entity_poly.pdbx_seq_one_letter_code
_entity_poly.pdbx_strand_id
1 'polypeptide(L)'
;MNSDKTILIRAEMLQISQYVQIIKDIASTYPGLSIFKLTTFCYLKKIENGYYKSIYSNKNSKDLVFKGISQMTGKYEDFIQNIKYIVKALDILICNQIIYSENDLIYSNIQGQSPEPTDFLSRVIKESFLYTDRQFMKEVIHNV
;
A
#
# COMPACT_ATOMS: atom_id res chain seq x y z
N MET A 1 -34.31 9.02 -4.69
CA MET A 1 -32.85 8.92 -4.39
C MET A 1 -32.11 9.32 -5.65
N ASN A 2 -31.39 10.46 -5.66
CA ASN A 2 -30.75 11.01 -6.88
C ASN A 2 -29.72 10.03 -7.47
N SER A 3 -29.77 9.81 -8.78
CA SER A 3 -28.86 8.93 -9.54
C SER A 3 -27.39 9.21 -9.24
N ASP A 4 -27.02 10.49 -9.10
CA ASP A 4 -25.64 10.92 -8.93
C ASP A 4 -25.05 10.51 -7.58
N LYS A 5 -25.87 10.54 -6.52
CA LYS A 5 -25.46 10.08 -5.20
C LYS A 5 -25.17 8.57 -5.20
N THR A 6 -25.98 7.81 -5.93
CA THR A 6 -25.78 6.35 -6.09
C THR A 6 -24.49 6.05 -6.85
N ILE A 7 -24.15 6.84 -7.86
CA ILE A 7 -22.90 6.67 -8.64
C ILE A 7 -21.68 6.93 -7.76
N LEU A 8 -21.69 8.03 -6.98
CA LEU A 8 -20.59 8.37 -6.08
C LEU A 8 -20.36 7.30 -5.01
N ILE A 9 -21.42 6.76 -4.41
CA ILE A 9 -21.33 5.68 -3.43
C ILE A 9 -20.75 4.41 -4.08
N ARG A 10 -21.18 4.07 -5.30
CA ARG A 10 -20.61 2.92 -6.04
C ARG A 10 -19.13 3.10 -6.36
N ALA A 11 -18.74 4.30 -6.79
CA ALA A 11 -17.33 4.60 -7.05
C ALA A 11 -16.50 4.45 -5.77
N GLU A 12 -16.97 4.98 -4.65
CA GLU A 12 -16.30 4.83 -3.35
C GLU A 12 -16.20 3.37 -2.92
N MET A 13 -17.27 2.58 -3.04
CA MET A 13 -17.24 1.15 -2.71
C MET A 13 -16.21 0.38 -3.55
N LEU A 14 -16.07 0.72 -4.84
CA LEU A 14 -15.06 0.11 -5.71
C LEU A 14 -13.64 0.47 -5.28
N GLN A 15 -13.40 1.71 -4.86
CA GLN A 15 -12.09 2.13 -4.35
C GLN A 15 -11.73 1.38 -3.06
N ILE A 16 -12.69 1.28 -2.13
CA ILE A 16 -12.50 0.57 -0.86
C ILE A 16 -12.26 -0.93 -1.12
N SER A 17 -13.05 -1.58 -1.98
CA SER A 17 -12.90 -3.01 -2.26
C SER A 17 -11.55 -3.35 -2.89
N GLN A 18 -11.03 -2.47 -3.76
CA GLN A 18 -9.68 -2.61 -4.30
C GLN A 18 -8.63 -2.57 -3.18
N TYR A 19 -8.73 -1.61 -2.26
CA TYR A 19 -7.78 -1.52 -1.15
C TYR A 19 -7.92 -2.64 -0.12
N VAL A 20 -9.14 -3.16 0.11
CA VAL A 20 -9.35 -4.36 0.93
C VAL A 20 -8.52 -5.52 0.39
N GLN A 21 -8.55 -5.75 -0.93
CA GLN A 21 -7.75 -6.82 -1.53
C GLN A 21 -6.24 -6.54 -1.42
N ILE A 22 -5.81 -5.34 -1.77
CA ILE A 22 -4.38 -4.96 -1.73
C ILE A 22 -3.81 -5.10 -0.30
N ILE A 23 -4.54 -4.63 0.72
CA ILE A 23 -4.09 -4.73 2.12
C ILE A 23 -3.99 -6.19 2.55
N LYS A 24 -4.98 -7.03 2.23
CA LYS A 24 -4.93 -8.47 2.55
C LYS A 24 -3.70 -9.13 1.94
N ASP A 25 -3.41 -8.84 0.68
CA ASP A 25 -2.26 -9.42 -0.02
C ASP A 25 -0.96 -8.97 0.65
N ILE A 26 -0.79 -7.66 0.89
CA ILE A 26 0.45 -7.13 1.51
C ILE A 26 0.61 -7.64 2.96
N ALA A 27 -0.43 -7.55 3.79
CA ALA A 27 -0.36 -7.91 5.21
C ALA A 27 -0.16 -9.41 5.45
N SER A 28 -0.70 -10.26 4.57
CA SER A 28 -0.52 -11.72 4.66
C SER A 28 0.85 -12.18 4.18
N THR A 29 1.48 -11.44 3.25
CA THR A 29 2.83 -11.74 2.74
C THR A 29 3.94 -11.10 3.58
N TYR A 30 3.72 -9.90 4.11
CA TYR A 30 4.72 -9.08 4.80
C TYR A 30 4.21 -8.66 6.19
N PRO A 31 4.12 -9.60 7.15
CA PRO A 31 3.67 -9.28 8.50
C PRO A 31 4.65 -8.30 9.18
N GLY A 32 4.13 -7.43 10.04
CA GLY A 32 4.94 -6.48 10.81
C GLY A 32 5.31 -5.20 10.05
N LEU A 33 4.59 -4.86 8.99
CA LEU A 33 4.68 -3.52 8.37
C LEU A 33 3.97 -2.49 9.26
N SER A 34 4.57 -1.32 9.42
CA SER A 34 3.89 -0.20 10.05
C SER A 34 2.71 0.28 9.19
N ILE A 35 1.70 0.86 9.83
CA ILE A 35 0.53 1.45 9.14
C ILE A 35 0.97 2.43 8.05
N PHE A 36 2.02 3.24 8.31
CA PHE A 36 2.51 4.21 7.33
C PHE A 36 3.13 3.54 6.10
N LYS A 37 4.01 2.55 6.29
CA LYS A 37 4.60 1.79 5.18
C LYS A 37 3.53 1.03 4.40
N LEU A 38 2.62 0.36 5.10
CA LEU A 38 1.48 -0.33 4.48
C LEU A 38 0.67 0.63 3.61
N THR A 39 0.30 1.79 4.13
CA THR A 39 -0.46 2.82 3.38
C THR A 39 0.28 3.25 2.12
N THR A 40 1.59 3.48 2.23
CA THR A 40 2.44 3.85 1.09
C THR A 40 2.47 2.74 0.04
N PHE A 41 2.67 1.49 0.45
CA PHE A 41 2.72 0.35 -0.47
C PHE A 41 1.37 0.00 -1.09
N CYS A 42 0.26 0.20 -0.36
CA CYS A 42 -1.07 0.04 -0.92
C CYS A 42 -1.30 1.02 -2.07
N TYR A 43 -0.91 2.28 -1.90
CA TYR A 43 -0.98 3.28 -2.94
C TYR A 43 -0.08 2.94 -4.13
N LEU A 44 1.19 2.56 -3.88
CA LEU A 44 2.13 2.12 -4.91
C LEU A 44 1.59 0.93 -5.72
N LYS A 45 1.00 -0.08 -5.06
CA LYS A 45 0.40 -1.24 -5.74
C LYS A 45 -0.78 -0.83 -6.62
N LYS A 46 -1.60 0.11 -6.16
CA LYS A 46 -2.73 0.62 -6.95
C LYS A 46 -2.27 1.33 -8.22
N ILE A 47 -1.25 2.21 -8.12
CA ILE A 47 -0.75 2.93 -9.31
C ILE A 47 -0.05 1.98 -10.31
N GLU A 48 0.64 0.94 -9.82
CA GLU A 48 1.24 -0.10 -10.68
C GLU A 48 0.16 -0.89 -11.45
N ASN A 49 -0.95 -1.23 -10.80
CA ASN A 49 -2.05 -1.96 -11.43
C ASN A 49 -2.82 -1.11 -12.46
N GLY A 50 -2.78 0.23 -12.35
CA GLY A 50 -3.62 1.13 -13.13
C GLY A 50 -2.99 1.63 -14.43
N TYR A 51 -1.72 2.02 -14.44
CA TYR A 51 -1.21 2.84 -15.55
C TYR A 51 0.23 2.61 -16.00
N TYR A 52 1.10 1.98 -15.21
CA TYR A 52 2.49 1.77 -15.61
C TYR A 52 3.06 0.51 -14.97
N LYS A 53 3.49 -0.47 -15.78
CA LYS A 53 4.53 -1.40 -15.32
C LYS A 53 5.70 -0.54 -14.87
N SER A 54 6.10 -0.72 -13.60
CA SER A 54 7.24 -0.04 -13.00
C SER A 54 8.35 0.24 -14.02
N ILE A 55 8.77 1.50 -14.16
CA ILE A 55 9.96 1.89 -14.94
C ILE A 55 11.24 1.21 -14.43
N TYR A 56 11.18 0.66 -13.21
CA TYR A 56 12.24 -0.13 -12.61
C TYR A 56 11.97 -1.63 -12.77
N SER A 57 12.92 -2.32 -13.38
CA SER A 57 12.90 -3.79 -13.47
C SER A 57 13.64 -4.42 -12.30
N ASN A 58 13.44 -5.73 -12.10
CA ASN A 58 14.17 -6.55 -11.13
C ASN A 58 15.69 -6.57 -11.32
N LYS A 59 16.25 -6.00 -12.39
CA LYS A 59 17.71 -5.93 -12.59
C LYS A 59 18.35 -4.78 -11.82
N ASN A 60 17.57 -3.80 -11.36
CA ASN A 60 18.07 -2.74 -10.51
C ASN A 60 18.24 -3.30 -9.09
N SER A 61 19.44 -3.20 -8.51
CA SER A 61 19.77 -3.79 -7.21
C SER A 61 20.16 -2.78 -6.13
N LYS A 62 20.30 -1.49 -6.49
CA LYS A 62 20.64 -0.41 -5.57
C LYS A 62 19.45 0.54 -5.40
N ASP A 63 19.29 1.05 -4.18
CA ASP A 63 18.35 2.11 -3.81
C ASP A 63 16.89 1.77 -4.14
N LEU A 64 16.46 0.53 -3.86
CA LEU A 64 15.12 0.07 -4.25
C LEU A 64 14.03 0.88 -3.57
N VAL A 65 14.19 1.15 -2.27
CA VAL A 65 13.22 1.94 -1.50
C VAL A 65 13.04 3.34 -2.09
N PHE A 66 14.13 4.05 -2.36
CA PHE A 66 14.08 5.39 -2.97
C PHE A 66 13.45 5.37 -4.36
N LYS A 67 13.77 4.37 -5.19
CA LYS A 67 13.17 4.18 -6.52
C LYS A 67 11.68 3.84 -6.47
N GLY A 68 11.25 3.07 -5.47
CA GLY A 68 9.83 2.81 -5.22
C GLY A 68 9.11 4.10 -4.85
N ILE A 69 9.67 4.84 -3.88
CA ILE A 69 9.09 6.11 -3.41
C ILE A 69 9.02 7.16 -4.53
N SER A 70 10.03 7.26 -5.41
CA SER A 70 10.03 8.23 -6.51
C SER A 70 8.91 8.01 -7.54
N GLN A 71 8.23 6.85 -7.53
CA GLN A 71 7.04 6.64 -8.37
C GLN A 71 5.82 7.46 -7.92
N MET A 72 5.88 8.00 -6.70
CA MET A 72 4.86 8.85 -6.12
C MET A 72 5.13 10.35 -6.36
N THR A 73 6.23 10.71 -7.03
CA THR A 73 6.61 12.11 -7.20
C THR A 73 5.58 12.93 -7.96
N GLY A 74 5.19 14.05 -7.36
CA GLY A 74 4.18 14.96 -7.89
C GLY A 74 2.75 14.46 -7.72
N LYS A 75 2.53 13.44 -6.88
CA LYS A 75 1.21 12.81 -6.66
C LYS A 75 0.71 13.00 -5.24
N TYR A 76 1.22 13.97 -4.49
CA TYR A 76 0.79 14.25 -3.12
C TYR A 76 -0.73 14.33 -2.93
N GLU A 77 -1.41 15.15 -3.73
CA GLU A 77 -2.86 15.30 -3.60
C GLU A 77 -3.61 13.99 -3.86
N ASP A 78 -3.19 13.23 -4.88
CA ASP A 78 -3.77 11.92 -5.17
C ASP A 78 -3.49 10.91 -4.05
N PHE A 79 -2.25 10.86 -3.52
CA PHE A 79 -1.91 10.02 -2.38
C PHE A 79 -2.80 10.31 -1.18
N ILE A 80 -2.92 11.58 -0.78
CA ILE A 80 -3.76 12.00 0.34
C ILE A 80 -5.23 11.64 0.11
N GLN A 81 -5.75 11.82 -1.10
CA GLN A 81 -7.11 11.40 -1.45
C GLN A 81 -7.30 9.89 -1.35
N ASN A 82 -6.26 9.11 -1.59
CA ASN A 82 -6.29 7.66 -1.51
C ASN A 82 -6.21 7.12 -0.08
N ILE A 83 -5.52 7.82 0.83
CA ILE A 83 -5.44 7.46 2.26
C ILE A 83 -6.82 7.25 2.85
N LYS A 84 -7.82 8.09 2.51
CA LYS A 84 -9.19 7.95 3.06
C LYS A 84 -9.83 6.59 2.71
N TYR A 85 -9.53 6.03 1.55
CA TYR A 85 -10.06 4.72 1.14
C TYR A 85 -9.25 3.57 1.77
N ILE A 86 -7.93 3.75 1.91
CA ILE A 86 -7.04 2.79 2.58
C ILE A 86 -7.46 2.63 4.05
N VAL A 87 -7.70 3.74 4.76
CA VAL A 87 -8.12 3.71 6.17
C VAL A 87 -9.48 3.03 6.33
N LYS A 88 -10.45 3.30 5.45
CA LYS A 88 -11.75 2.59 5.45
C LYS A 88 -11.58 1.08 5.19
N ALA A 89 -10.68 0.70 4.29
CA ALA A 89 -10.39 -0.70 4.02
C ALA A 89 -9.70 -1.40 5.21
N LEU A 90 -8.77 -0.72 5.89
CA LEU A 90 -8.16 -1.19 7.14
C LEU A 90 -9.21 -1.43 8.21
N ASP A 91 -10.10 -0.46 8.44
CA ASP A 91 -11.18 -0.56 9.41
C ASP A 91 -12.09 -1.77 9.15
N ILE A 92 -12.49 -1.98 7.88
CA ILE A 92 -13.26 -3.17 7.48
C ILE A 92 -12.50 -4.45 7.82
N LEU A 93 -11.22 -4.54 7.50
CA LEU A 93 -10.42 -5.75 7.72
C LEU A 93 -10.19 -6.04 9.21
N ILE A 94 -9.99 -5.01 10.02
CA ILE A 94 -9.81 -5.12 11.48
C ILE A 94 -11.13 -5.54 12.13
N CYS A 95 -12.25 -4.88 11.78
CA CYS A 95 -13.57 -5.22 12.30
C CYS A 95 -13.97 -6.67 12.00
N ASN A 96 -13.53 -7.20 10.86
CA ASN A 96 -13.77 -8.59 10.46
C ASN A 96 -12.68 -9.57 10.94
N GLN A 97 -11.75 -9.14 11.79
CA GLN A 97 -10.67 -9.96 12.36
C GLN A 97 -9.80 -10.65 11.30
N ILE A 98 -9.67 -10.05 10.11
CA ILE A 98 -8.81 -10.57 9.04
C ILE A 98 -7.36 -10.13 9.30
N ILE A 99 -7.20 -8.89 9.76
CA ILE A 99 -5.92 -8.33 10.19
C ILE A 99 -6.07 -7.77 11.61
N TYR A 100 -4.95 -7.59 12.30
CA TYR A 100 -4.88 -6.89 13.57
C TYR A 100 -3.66 -5.97 13.61
N SER A 101 -3.67 -5.03 14.55
CA SER A 101 -2.55 -4.14 14.79
C SER A 101 -1.99 -4.32 16.19
N GLU A 102 -0.66 -4.32 16.31
CA GLU A 102 0.07 -4.31 17.57
C GLU A 102 1.20 -3.30 17.45
N ASN A 103 1.23 -2.27 18.32
CA ASN A 103 2.25 -1.22 18.33
C ASN A 103 2.50 -0.57 16.94
N ASP A 104 1.42 -0.16 16.26
CA ASP A 104 1.42 0.42 14.90
C ASP A 104 1.85 -0.52 13.76
N LEU A 105 2.19 -1.77 14.07
CA LEU A 105 2.49 -2.81 13.09
C LEU A 105 1.22 -3.58 12.74
N ILE A 106 1.11 -4.00 11.49
CA ILE A 106 -0.02 -4.74 10.95
C ILE A 106 0.36 -6.20 10.72
N TYR A 107 -0.54 -7.09 11.16
CA TYR A 107 -0.42 -8.53 11.03
C TYR A 107 -1.70 -9.10 10.44
N SER A 108 -1.58 -10.21 9.73
CA SER A 108 -2.72 -10.94 9.15
C SER A 108 -2.96 -12.23 9.92
N ASN A 109 -4.22 -12.54 10.20
CA ASN A 109 -4.62 -13.85 10.73
C ASN A 109 -4.59 -14.94 9.65
N ILE A 110 -4.53 -14.54 8.39
CA ILE A 110 -4.38 -15.42 7.24
C ILE A 110 -2.90 -15.47 6.86
N GLN A 111 -2.33 -16.67 6.80
CA GLN A 111 -0.97 -16.84 6.29
C GLN A 111 -0.99 -16.73 4.76
N GLY A 112 -0.29 -15.73 4.23
CA GLY A 112 0.04 -15.66 2.83
C GLY A 112 1.25 -16.55 2.55
N GLN A 113 1.33 -17.12 1.35
CA GLN A 113 2.62 -17.64 0.89
C GLN A 113 3.56 -16.42 0.75
N SER A 114 4.79 -16.54 1.25
CA SER A 114 5.87 -15.61 0.93
C SER A 114 6.64 -16.18 -0.25
N PRO A 115 6.17 -16.01 -1.51
CA PRO A 115 7.02 -16.34 -2.64
C PRO A 115 8.29 -15.47 -2.59
N GLU A 116 9.36 -15.98 -3.17
CA GLU A 116 10.50 -15.15 -3.55
C GLU A 116 9.97 -13.89 -4.28
N PRO A 117 10.53 -12.69 -4.00
CA PRO A 117 9.97 -11.46 -4.53
C PRO A 117 10.19 -11.42 -6.04
N THR A 118 9.16 -11.77 -6.80
CA THR A 118 9.21 -11.88 -8.26
C THR A 118 8.96 -10.54 -8.96
N ASP A 119 8.40 -9.55 -8.26
CA ASP A 119 8.17 -8.20 -8.79
C ASP A 119 8.98 -7.14 -8.02
N PHE A 120 9.14 -5.97 -8.65
CA PHE A 120 9.94 -4.87 -8.13
C PHE A 120 9.41 -4.39 -6.78
N LEU A 121 8.10 -4.16 -6.67
CA LEU A 121 7.47 -3.67 -5.45
C LEU A 121 7.65 -4.64 -4.27
N SER A 122 7.59 -5.95 -4.50
CA SER A 122 7.87 -6.96 -3.47
C SER A 122 9.29 -6.81 -2.89
N ARG A 123 10.28 -6.50 -3.74
CA ARG A 123 11.65 -6.24 -3.28
C ARG A 123 11.76 -4.93 -2.52
N VAL A 124 11.06 -3.89 -2.98
CA VAL A 124 10.97 -2.60 -2.27
C VAL A 124 10.39 -2.80 -0.88
N ILE A 125 9.30 -3.56 -0.74
CA ILE A 125 8.66 -3.86 0.56
C ILE A 125 9.65 -4.59 1.47
N LYS A 126 10.32 -5.65 0.97
CA LYS A 126 11.32 -6.38 1.77
C LYS A 126 12.48 -5.48 2.21
N GLU A 127 13.03 -4.67 1.32
CA GLU A 127 14.13 -3.76 1.66
C GLU A 127 13.69 -2.67 2.66
N SER A 128 12.41 -2.26 2.63
CA SER A 128 11.88 -1.25 3.55
C SER A 128 11.91 -1.65 5.03
N PHE A 129 12.02 -2.94 5.35
CA PHE A 129 12.21 -3.41 6.72
C PHE A 129 13.57 -2.98 7.31
N LEU A 130 14.55 -2.65 6.46
CA LEU A 130 15.86 -2.14 6.89
C LEU A 130 15.83 -0.66 7.31
N TYR A 131 14.73 0.04 7.02
CA TYR A 131 14.57 1.46 7.31
C TYR A 131 13.63 1.66 8.49
N THR A 132 13.96 2.58 9.39
CA THR A 132 13.01 3.02 10.41
C THR A 132 11.82 3.74 9.76
N ASP A 133 10.64 3.71 10.39
CA ASP A 133 9.48 4.43 9.88
C ASP A 133 9.75 5.93 9.73
N ARG A 134 10.53 6.52 10.64
CA ARG A 134 10.94 7.92 10.55
C ARG A 134 11.75 8.21 9.28
N GLN A 135 12.73 7.37 8.96
CA GLN A 135 13.55 7.52 7.75
C GLN A 135 12.67 7.35 6.51
N PHE A 136 11.87 6.29 6.47
CA PHE A 136 10.98 6.01 5.36
C PHE A 136 9.98 7.15 5.12
N MET A 137 9.32 7.63 6.18
CA MET A 137 8.36 8.72 6.11
C MET A 137 8.98 10.03 5.63
N LYS A 138 10.21 10.36 6.07
CA LYS A 138 10.91 11.55 5.60
C LYS A 138 11.10 11.51 4.09
N GLU A 139 11.48 10.36 3.55
CA GLU A 139 11.67 10.17 2.11
C GLU A 139 10.35 10.23 1.35
N VAL A 140 9.28 9.60 1.85
CA VAL A 140 7.95 9.71 1.23
C VAL A 140 7.52 11.18 1.19
N ILE A 141 7.54 11.90 2.29
CA ILE A 141 7.09 13.30 2.33
C ILE A 141 7.97 14.21 1.45
N HIS A 142 9.27 13.95 1.35
CA HIS A 142 10.16 14.76 0.52
C HIS A 142 9.94 14.55 -0.99
N ASN A 143 9.60 13.32 -1.39
CA ASN A 143 9.52 12.95 -2.79
C ASN A 143 8.13 13.06 -3.39
N VAL A 144 7.07 13.10 -2.58
CA VAL A 144 5.65 13.04 -3.01
C VAL A 144 5.08 14.41 -3.34
#